data_AF-A0A2S2QPN8-F1
#
_entry.id   AF-A0A2S2QPN8-F1
#
_cell.length_a   1.000
_cell.length_b   1.000
_cell.length_c   1.000
_cell.angle_alpha   90.00
_cell.angle_beta   90.00
_cell.angle_gamma   90.00
#
_symmetry.space_group_name_H-M   'P 1'
#
loop_
_entity.id
_entity.type
_entity.pdbx_description
1 polymer ?
#
loop_
_entity_poly.entity_id
_entity_poly.type
_entity_poly.pdbx_seq_one_letter_code
_entity_poly.pdbx_strand_id
1 'polypeptide(L)'
;MSSQTSKSDSSKQETVDLGIYYLDLVECPLNTDHKLRRHRLPYHLLKCRKNYPDKLQCPYGHYFYVNKHEMASHLQTCPNKPRVAQAEEMQPHMIEAQHARNKNIIRNYDVDNYKIDEPYWD
;
A
#
# COMPACT_ATOMS: atom_id res chain seq x y z
N MET A 1 -2.24 8.60 62.63
CA MET A 1 -1.63 9.92 62.36
C MET A 1 -0.61 9.70 61.26
N SER A 2 -1.03 9.93 60.03
CA SER A 2 -0.63 11.11 59.23
C SER A 2 0.72 10.81 58.54
N SER A 3 0.71 10.57 57.22
CA SER A 3 1.03 11.59 56.20
C SER A 3 2.55 11.56 55.91
N GLN A 4 3.08 11.51 54.68
CA GLN A 4 2.60 11.82 53.34
C GLN A 4 3.45 11.08 52.29
N THR A 5 2.82 10.87 51.15
CA THR A 5 3.41 10.57 49.84
C THR A 5 4.37 11.66 49.37
N SER A 6 5.47 11.31 48.71
CA SER A 6 6.13 12.18 47.73
C SER A 6 6.22 11.46 46.39
N LYS A 7 5.18 11.66 45.58
CA LYS A 7 5.20 11.46 44.14
C LYS A 7 6.24 12.41 43.54
N SER A 8 7.19 11.91 42.78
CA SER A 8 7.82 12.69 41.71
C SER A 8 7.69 11.88 40.43
N ASP A 9 6.64 12.22 39.70
CA ASP A 9 6.32 11.72 38.37
C ASP A 9 7.26 12.46 37.40
N SER A 10 8.48 11.94 37.25
CA SER A 10 9.41 12.44 36.23
C SER A 10 8.97 11.88 34.90
N SER A 11 8.15 12.67 34.21
CA SER A 11 7.87 12.62 32.79
C SER A 11 9.06 12.04 32.02
N LYS A 12 8.91 10.81 31.54
CA LYS A 12 9.81 10.17 30.58
C LYS A 12 9.76 11.00 29.30
N GLN A 13 10.64 11.97 29.19
CA GLN A 13 10.84 12.71 27.96
C GLN A 13 11.55 11.73 27.02
N GLU A 14 10.77 10.95 26.28
CA GLU A 14 11.29 10.08 25.23
C GLU A 14 11.94 10.98 24.19
N THR A 15 13.27 11.01 24.19
CA THR A 15 14.04 11.62 23.11
C THR A 15 13.75 10.81 21.85
N VAL A 16 12.86 11.31 21.01
CA VAL A 16 12.63 10.75 19.68
C VAL A 16 13.90 11.02 18.87
N ASP A 17 14.73 10.01 18.67
CA ASP A 17 15.91 10.12 17.83
C ASP A 17 15.47 10.27 16.36
N LEU A 18 15.31 11.53 15.92
CA LEU A 18 15.06 11.88 14.53
C LEU A 18 16.21 11.43 13.60
N GLY A 19 17.37 11.04 14.12
CA GLY A 19 18.46 10.44 13.36
C GLY A 19 18.05 9.15 12.65
N ILE A 20 17.15 8.36 13.26
CA ILE A 20 16.59 7.13 12.67
C ILE A 20 15.78 7.46 11.40
N TYR A 21 15.08 8.60 11.36
CA TYR A 21 14.33 9.06 10.19
C TYR A 21 15.22 9.66 9.08
N TYR A 22 16.40 10.18 9.43
CA TYR A 22 17.29 10.86 8.47
C TYR A 22 18.33 9.94 7.80
N LEU A 23 18.67 8.80 8.41
CA LEU A 23 19.65 7.83 7.91
C LEU A 23 19.03 6.62 7.18
N ASP A 24 17.72 6.65 6.91
CA ASP A 24 16.95 5.55 6.33
C ASP A 24 17.39 5.25 4.87
N LEU A 25 18.47 4.48 4.74
CA LEU A 25 18.97 3.92 3.50
C LEU A 25 18.14 2.67 3.18
N VAL A 26 17.49 2.71 2.03
CA VAL A 26 16.71 1.60 1.49
C VAL A 26 17.42 1.03 0.28
N GLU A 27 17.27 -0.28 0.10
CA GLU A 27 17.74 -0.98 -1.08
C GLU A 27 16.74 -0.81 -2.24
N CYS A 28 17.25 -0.71 -3.46
CA CYS A 28 16.40 -0.65 -4.62
C CYS A 28 15.79 -2.03 -4.89
N PRO A 29 14.46 -2.14 -5.05
CA PRO A 29 13.82 -3.43 -5.30
C PRO A 29 14.11 -3.99 -6.71
N LEU A 30 14.68 -3.18 -7.62
CA LEU A 30 15.14 -3.65 -8.93
C LEU A 30 16.56 -4.23 -8.88
N ASN A 31 17.43 -3.69 -8.02
CA ASN A 31 18.80 -4.13 -7.83
C ASN A 31 19.26 -3.90 -6.39
N THR A 32 19.62 -4.97 -5.69
CA THR A 32 20.12 -4.97 -4.30
C THR A 32 21.42 -4.18 -4.12
N ASP A 33 22.20 -3.97 -5.18
CA ASP A 33 23.45 -3.21 -5.12
C ASP A 33 23.22 -1.71 -4.90
N HIS A 34 22.02 -1.21 -5.22
CA HIS A 34 21.69 0.21 -5.06
C HIS A 34 21.14 0.48 -3.67
N LYS A 35 21.93 1.19 -2.85
CA LYS A 35 21.52 1.73 -1.55
C LYS A 35 21.35 3.23 -1.63
N LEU A 36 20.18 3.73 -1.25
CA LEU A 36 19.84 5.14 -1.39
C LEU A 36 18.84 5.57 -0.32
N ARG A 37 18.75 6.87 -0.06
CA ARG A 37 17.80 7.39 0.94
C ARG A 37 16.35 7.17 0.49
N ARG A 38 15.47 6.81 1.41
CA ARG A 38 14.04 6.53 1.14
C ARG A 38 13.36 7.58 0.26
N HIS A 39 13.61 8.87 0.48
CA HIS A 39 13.02 9.95 -0.33
C HIS A 39 13.50 10.00 -1.80
N ARG A 40 14.68 9.45 -2.11
CA ARG A 40 15.22 9.40 -3.48
C ARG A 40 14.75 8.16 -4.25
N LEU A 41 14.17 7.18 -3.57
CA LEU A 41 13.75 5.92 -4.18
C LEU A 41 12.74 6.08 -5.32
N PRO A 42 11.69 6.92 -5.19
CA PRO A 42 10.74 7.10 -6.29
C PRO A 42 11.40 7.61 -7.58
N TYR A 43 12.25 8.63 -7.45
CA TYR A 43 13.00 9.20 -8.58
C TYR A 43 14.04 8.22 -9.15
N HIS A 44 14.67 7.43 -8.27
CA HIS A 44 15.62 6.39 -8.69
C HIS A 44 14.90 5.30 -9.50
N LEU A 45 13.75 4.82 -9.04
CA LEU A 45 12.99 3.75 -9.71
C LEU A 45 12.60 4.11 -11.15
N LEU A 46 12.21 5.37 -11.40
CA LEU A 46 11.87 5.85 -12.75
C LEU A 46 13.04 5.70 -13.74
N LYS A 47 14.27 5.94 -13.29
CA LYS A 47 15.48 5.79 -14.10
C LYS A 47 15.95 4.34 -14.14
N CYS A 48 15.96 3.67 -13.00
CA CYS A 48 16.45 2.30 -12.83
C CYS A 48 15.61 1.30 -13.63
N ARG A 49 14.29 1.53 -13.77
CA ARG A 49 13.40 0.70 -14.59
C ARG A 49 13.81 0.66 -16.07
N LYS A 50 14.45 1.71 -16.60
CA LYS A 50 14.95 1.71 -17.98
C LYS A 50 16.10 0.72 -18.19
N ASN A 51 16.89 0.47 -17.14
CA ASN A 51 18.02 -0.47 -17.20
C ASN A 51 17.59 -1.92 -16.94
N TYR A 52 16.44 -2.14 -16.31
CA TYR A 52 15.88 -3.46 -16.01
C TYR A 52 14.46 -3.60 -16.58
N PRO A 53 14.29 -3.59 -17.92
CA PRO A 53 12.98 -3.67 -18.56
C PRO A 53 12.27 -5.02 -18.31
N ASP A 54 13.04 -6.07 -18.01
CA ASP A 54 12.52 -7.41 -17.76
C ASP A 54 11.91 -7.58 -16.37
N LYS A 55 12.07 -6.60 -15.48
CA LYS A 55 11.48 -6.61 -14.14
C LYS A 55 10.14 -5.88 -14.14
N LEU A 56 9.08 -6.61 -13.82
CA LEU A 56 7.72 -6.12 -13.72
C LEU A 56 7.33 -5.90 -12.26
N GLN A 57 6.52 -4.87 -12.02
CA GLN A 57 5.98 -4.57 -10.70
C GLN A 57 4.85 -5.55 -10.35
N CYS A 58 4.84 -6.05 -9.11
CA CYS A 58 3.77 -6.89 -8.61
C CYS A 58 2.45 -6.09 -8.54
N PRO A 59 1.32 -6.62 -9.06
CA PRO A 59 0.03 -5.94 -9.01
C PRO A 59 -0.55 -5.87 -7.58
N TYR A 60 -0.13 -6.78 -6.69
CA TYR A 60 -0.61 -6.83 -5.31
C TYR A 60 0.27 -6.02 -4.34
N GLY A 61 1.52 -5.72 -4.72
CA GLY A 61 2.49 -5.08 -3.84
C GLY A 61 3.32 -4.04 -4.58
N HIS A 62 3.16 -2.78 -4.20
CA HIS A 62 3.78 -1.64 -4.89
C HIS A 62 5.32 -1.63 -4.84
N TYR A 63 5.93 -2.34 -3.89
CA TYR A 63 7.39 -2.33 -3.69
C TYR A 63 8.12 -3.55 -4.28
N PHE A 64 7.40 -4.55 -4.80
CA PHE A 64 8.01 -5.79 -5.28
C PHE A 64 8.13 -5.78 -6.80
N TYR A 65 9.35 -6.06 -7.29
CA TYR A 65 9.63 -6.25 -8.70
C TYR A 65 10.13 -7.67 -8.93
N VAL A 66 9.61 -8.32 -9.96
CA VAL A 66 9.89 -9.72 -10.29
C VAL A 66 10.20 -9.82 -11.77
N ASN A 67 11.08 -10.74 -12.16
CA ASN A 67 11.38 -10.97 -13.56
C ASN A 67 10.11 -11.42 -14.30
N LYS A 68 9.96 -10.98 -15.55
CA LYS A 68 8.79 -11.26 -16.40
C LYS A 68 8.46 -12.76 -16.48
N HIS A 69 9.47 -13.61 -16.57
CA HIS A 69 9.30 -15.06 -16.64
C HIS A 69 8.82 -15.68 -15.31
N GLU A 70 9.19 -15.08 -14.18
CA GLU A 70 8.87 -15.58 -12.84
C GLU A 70 7.58 -14.99 -12.28
N MET A 71 7.04 -13.94 -12.93
CA MET A 71 5.83 -13.25 -12.48
C MET A 71 4.63 -14.20 -12.35
N ALA A 72 4.47 -15.15 -13.28
CA ALA A 72 3.37 -16.13 -13.21
C ALA A 72 3.44 -17.00 -11.94
N SER A 73 4.64 -17.48 -11.59
CA SER A 73 4.86 -18.23 -10.36
C SER A 73 4.68 -17.34 -9.13
N HIS A 74 5.17 -16.11 -9.18
CA HIS A 74 5.05 -15.15 -8.10
C HIS A 74 3.60 -14.84 -7.74
N LEU A 75 2.71 -14.65 -8.73
CA LEU A 75 1.29 -14.34 -8.47
C LEU A 75 0.56 -15.46 -7.70
N GLN A 76 1.00 -16.72 -7.84
CA GLN A 76 0.44 -17.86 -7.12
C GLN A 76 0.85 -17.86 -5.65
N THR A 77 2.10 -17.47 -5.35
CA THR A 77 2.68 -17.53 -4.01
C THR A 77 2.89 -16.15 -3.39
N CYS A 78 2.29 -15.10 -3.96
CA CYS A 78 2.58 -13.73 -3.56
C CYS A 78 2.10 -13.49 -2.12
N PRO A 79 2.98 -13.05 -1.21
CA PRO A 79 2.60 -12.81 0.19
C PRO A 79 1.59 -11.66 0.34
N ASN A 80 1.54 -10.75 -0.63
CA ASN A 80 0.61 -9.63 -0.66
C ASN A 80 -0.68 -9.94 -1.43
N LYS A 81 -0.88 -11.17 -1.96
CA LYS A 81 -2.13 -11.54 -2.66
C LYS A 81 -3.29 -11.36 -1.66
N PRO A 82 -4.26 -10.47 -1.95
CA PRO A 82 -5.36 -10.22 -1.02
C PRO A 82 -6.16 -11.51 -0.83
N ARG A 83 -6.55 -11.79 0.42
CA ARG A 83 -7.38 -12.98 0.76
C ARG A 83 -8.70 -13.02 -0.02
N VAL A 84 -9.21 -11.85 -0.45
CA VAL A 84 -10.41 -11.74 -1.29
C VAL A 84 -10.20 -12.35 -2.68
N ALA A 85 -9.02 -12.16 -3.28
CA ALA A 85 -8.68 -12.78 -4.57
C ALA A 85 -8.48 -14.30 -4.45
N GLN A 86 -8.21 -14.82 -3.25
CA GLN A 86 -8.23 -16.27 -2.98
C GLN A 86 -9.67 -16.79 -2.81
N ALA A 87 -10.58 -15.96 -2.28
CA ALA A 87 -11.98 -16.30 -2.10
C ALA A 87 -12.79 -16.23 -3.41
N GLU A 88 -12.44 -15.35 -4.36
CA GLU A 88 -13.08 -15.28 -5.68
C GLU A 88 -12.79 -16.51 -6.56
N GLU A 89 -11.66 -17.20 -6.33
CA GLU A 89 -11.36 -18.49 -6.95
C GLU A 89 -12.22 -19.64 -6.34
N MET A 90 -12.96 -19.39 -5.26
CA MET A 90 -13.91 -20.31 -4.66
C MET A 90 -15.37 -19.83 -4.87
N GLN A 91 -16.00 -20.41 -5.88
CA GLN A 91 -17.46 -20.52 -6.08
C GLN A 91 -18.16 -19.38 -6.84
N PRO A 92 -18.62 -19.62 -8.09
CA PRO A 92 -19.46 -18.71 -8.89
C PRO A 92 -20.72 -18.19 -8.16
N HIS A 93 -21.24 -18.94 -7.18
CA HIS A 93 -22.48 -18.60 -6.46
C HIS A 93 -22.36 -17.33 -5.60
N MET A 94 -21.16 -16.98 -5.12
CA MET A 94 -20.97 -15.81 -4.27
C MET A 94 -21.01 -14.50 -5.08
N ILE A 95 -20.50 -14.54 -6.32
CA ILE A 95 -20.51 -13.41 -7.26
C ILE A 95 -21.97 -13.01 -7.56
N GLU A 96 -22.83 -13.98 -7.88
CA GLU A 96 -24.25 -13.72 -8.17
C GLU A 96 -25.01 -13.10 -6.98
N ALA A 97 -24.76 -13.59 -5.76
CA ALA A 97 -25.35 -13.03 -4.54
C ALA A 97 -24.86 -11.59 -4.26
N GLN A 98 -23.61 -11.28 -4.60
CA GLN A 98 -23.02 -9.94 -4.46
C GLN A 98 -23.59 -8.98 -5.52
N HIS A 99 -23.75 -9.42 -6.77
CA HIS A 99 -24.48 -8.66 -7.80
C HIS A 99 -25.95 -8.43 -7.44
N ALA A 100 -26.62 -9.41 -6.83
CA ALA A 100 -28.00 -9.27 -6.35
C ALA A 100 -28.11 -8.29 -5.17
N ARG A 101 -27.16 -8.32 -4.22
CA ARG A 101 -27.06 -7.28 -3.17
C ARG A 101 -26.81 -5.89 -3.77
N ASN A 102 -25.96 -5.79 -4.79
CA ASN A 102 -25.69 -4.53 -5.48
C ASN A 102 -26.92 -3.98 -6.22
N LYS A 103 -27.83 -4.83 -6.72
CA LYS A 103 -29.13 -4.41 -7.28
C LYS A 103 -30.06 -3.80 -6.22
N ASN A 104 -29.91 -4.17 -4.95
CA ASN A 104 -30.69 -3.61 -3.83
C ASN A 104 -30.05 -2.37 -3.20
N ILE A 105 -28.94 -1.85 -3.75
CA ILE A 105 -28.39 -0.56 -3.35
C ILE A 105 -29.29 0.53 -3.94
N ILE A 106 -30.20 1.06 -3.12
CA ILE A 106 -30.95 2.27 -3.43
C ILE A 106 -29.96 3.42 -3.32
N ARG A 107 -29.51 3.96 -4.46
CA ARG A 107 -28.69 5.16 -4.51
C ARG A 107 -29.61 6.36 -4.26
N ASN A 108 -29.30 7.16 -3.24
CA ASN A 108 -30.08 8.37 -2.90
C ASN A 108 -29.90 9.52 -3.89
N TYR A 109 -29.17 9.30 -4.98
CA TYR A 109 -28.96 10.24 -6.06
C TYR A 109 -29.14 9.52 -7.39
N ASP A 110 -29.75 10.22 -8.34
CA ASP A 110 -29.94 9.73 -9.70
C ASP A 110 -28.58 9.75 -10.41
N VAL A 111 -28.00 8.57 -10.61
CA VAL A 111 -26.67 8.42 -11.23
C VAL A 111 -26.71 8.76 -12.72
N ASP A 112 -27.85 8.51 -13.37
CA ASP A 112 -28.02 8.72 -14.81
C ASP A 112 -28.25 10.20 -15.13
N ASN A 113 -28.77 10.97 -14.16
CA ASN A 113 -28.97 12.42 -14.26
C ASN A 113 -27.99 13.26 -13.43
N TYR A 114 -26.91 12.67 -12.89
CA TYR A 114 -25.89 13.44 -12.16
C TYR A 114 -25.10 14.32 -13.14
N LYS A 115 -25.53 15.58 -13.25
CA LYS A 115 -24.76 16.63 -13.91
C LYS A 115 -23.73 17.14 -12.92
N ILE A 116 -22.46 17.05 -13.31
CA ILE A 116 -21.39 17.76 -12.62
C ILE A 116 -21.64 19.24 -12.92
N ASP A 117 -22.15 19.97 -11.94
CA ASP A 117 -22.16 21.41 -12.04
C ASP A 117 -20.70 21.87 -12.21
N GLU A 118 -20.52 22.69 -13.23
CA GLU A 118 -19.28 23.22 -13.78
C GLU A 118 -18.17 23.39 -12.71
N PRO A 119 -16.95 22.88 -12.94
CA PRO A 119 -15.91 22.86 -11.92
C PRO A 119 -15.62 24.28 -11.43
N TYR A 120 -15.83 24.50 -10.12
CA TYR A 120 -15.39 25.67 -9.37
C TYR A 120 -13.86 25.68 -9.28
N TRP A 121 -13.21 25.98 -10.39
CA TRP A 121 -11.79 26.26 -10.47
C TRP A 121 -11.59 27.38 -11.49
N ASP A 122 -11.83 28.62 -11.04
CA ASP A 122 -11.18 29.83 -11.56
C ASP A 122 -9.70 29.84 -11.13
#